data_AF-A0A2D4YGF1-F1
#
_entry.id   AF-A0A2D4YGF1-F1
#
_cell.length_a   1.000
_cell.length_b   1.000
_cell.length_c   1.000
_cell.angle_alpha   90.00
_cell.angle_beta   90.00
_cell.angle_gamma   90.00
#
_symmetry.space_group_name_H-M   'P 1'
#
loop_
_entity.id
_entity.type
_entity.pdbx_description
1 polymer ?
#
loop_
_entity_poly.entity_id
_entity_poly.type
_entity_poly.pdbx_seq_one_letter_code
_entity_poly.pdbx_strand_id
1 'polypeptide(L)'
;MLLIIIGGLGVLFISLKTLQPQVCGVKEFEPFCGTTNLSENAYEGKQIFNSNCAACHKLDKDMTGPALSKKAKFYDSISFSSFVKQNRRVHPLDSLYNSNCVKFPNLSKEDSYRLFEYISK
;
A
#
# COMPACT_ATOMS: atom_id res chain seq x y z
N MET A 1 -4.50 34.63 34.00
CA MET A 1 -3.58 34.40 32.86
C MET A 1 -3.40 32.93 32.51
N LEU A 2 -3.16 32.02 33.47
CA LEU A 2 -2.95 30.59 33.20
C LEU A 2 -4.17 29.89 32.55
N LEU A 3 -5.39 30.27 32.93
CA LEU A 3 -6.63 29.71 32.37
C LEU A 3 -6.84 30.05 30.88
N ILE A 4 -6.36 31.23 30.45
CA ILE A 4 -6.47 31.67 29.05
C ILE A 4 -5.49 30.86 28.17
N ILE A 5 -4.32 30.50 28.71
CA ILE A 5 -3.32 29.70 28.00
C ILE A 5 -3.82 28.25 27.83
N ILE A 6 -4.42 27.66 28.87
CA ILE A 6 -4.98 26.30 28.82
C ILE A 6 -6.18 26.25 27.85
N GLY A 7 -7.07 27.25 27.92
CA GLY A 7 -8.18 27.37 26.99
C GLY A 7 -7.73 27.58 25.54
N GLY A 8 -6.74 28.45 25.32
CA GLY A 8 -6.17 28.73 24.00
C GLY A 8 -5.45 27.53 23.40
N LEU A 9 -4.63 26.82 24.18
CA LEU A 9 -3.99 25.57 23.75
C LEU A 9 -5.03 24.48 23.46
N GLY A 10 -6.08 24.38 24.27
CA GLY A 10 -7.18 23.44 24.05
C GLY A 10 -7.94 23.70 22.75
N VAL A 11 -8.31 24.95 22.49
CA VAL A 11 -9.00 25.35 21.24
C VAL A 11 -8.11 25.16 20.01
N LEU A 12 -6.81 25.47 20.14
CA LEU A 12 -5.82 25.24 19.08
C LEU A 12 -5.64 23.74 18.79
N PHE A 13 -5.56 22.90 19.83
CA PHE A 13 -5.46 21.44 19.68
C PHE A 13 -6.72 20.83 19.02
N ILE A 14 -7.90 21.32 19.39
CA ILE A 14 -9.17 20.91 18.78
C ILE A 14 -9.20 21.29 17.30
N SER A 15 -8.73 22.49 16.95
CA SER A 15 -8.71 22.99 15.58
C SER A 15 -7.66 22.29 14.69
N LEU A 16 -6.51 21.87 15.25
CA LEU A 16 -5.53 21.06 14.52
C LEU A 16 -6.04 19.65 14.19
N LYS A 17 -6.86 19.03 15.04
CA LYS A 17 -7.46 17.72 14.75
C LYS A 17 -8.46 17.76 13.58
N THR A 18 -9.12 18.89 13.35
CA THR A 18 -10.10 19.02 12.26
C THR A 18 -9.50 19.20 10.87
N LEU A 19 -8.16 19.32 10.74
CA LEU A 19 -7.48 19.33 9.44
C LEU A 19 -7.09 17.94 8.92
N GLN A 20 -7.37 16.87 9.65
CA GLN A 20 -7.24 15.53 9.09
C GLN A 20 -8.33 15.37 8.02
N PRO A 21 -7.96 15.19 6.74
CA PRO A 21 -8.97 15.03 5.70
C PRO A 21 -9.86 13.86 6.08
N GLN A 22 -11.16 14.15 6.09
CA GLN A 22 -12.25 13.19 6.19
C GLN A 22 -12.15 12.17 5.05
N VAL A 23 -11.32 11.15 5.23
CA VAL A 23 -11.49 9.88 4.54
C VAL A 23 -12.73 9.24 5.14
N CYS A 24 -13.62 8.78 4.26
CA CYS A 24 -14.99 8.38 4.55
C CYS A 24 -15.12 7.44 5.77
N GLY A 25 -15.40 8.02 6.95
CA GLY A 25 -16.46 7.58 7.85
C GLY A 25 -16.39 6.18 8.48
N VAL A 26 -15.25 5.72 9.00
CA VAL A 26 -15.25 4.81 10.16
C VAL A 26 -14.23 5.27 11.20
N LYS A 27 -14.72 5.62 12.39
CA LYS A 27 -13.90 5.80 13.59
C LYS A 27 -13.59 4.40 14.12
N GLU A 28 -12.31 4.07 14.14
CA GLU A 28 -11.73 2.94 14.85
C GLU A 28 -12.18 1.56 14.33
N PHE A 29 -11.24 0.87 13.71
CA PHE A 29 -11.40 -0.49 13.22
C PHE A 29 -11.51 -1.44 14.42
N GLU A 30 -12.75 -1.68 14.87
CA GLU A 30 -13.05 -2.89 15.62
C GLU A 30 -12.90 -4.07 14.66
N PRO A 31 -12.01 -5.05 14.94
CA PRO A 31 -11.80 -6.16 14.04
C PRO A 31 -13.06 -7.03 14.05
N PHE A 32 -13.89 -6.90 13.01
CA PHE A 32 -14.91 -7.90 12.77
C PHE A 32 -14.22 -9.23 12.42
N CYS A 33 -14.72 -10.34 12.97
CA CYS A 33 -14.16 -11.66 12.76
C CYS A 33 -13.99 -11.92 11.25
N GLY A 34 -12.74 -11.88 10.78
CA GLY A 34 -12.40 -12.03 9.36
C GLY A 34 -11.56 -10.90 8.76
N THR A 35 -11.39 -9.74 9.42
CA THR A 35 -10.45 -8.73 8.94
C THR A 35 -9.03 -9.00 9.40
N THR A 36 -8.13 -9.17 8.45
CA THR A 36 -6.70 -9.13 8.72
C THR A 36 -6.33 -7.74 9.26
N ASN A 37 -5.71 -7.71 10.45
CA ASN A 37 -5.15 -6.47 11.01
C ASN A 37 -3.93 -6.09 10.15
N LEU A 38 -4.14 -5.18 9.20
CA LEU A 38 -3.07 -4.65 8.37
C LEU A 38 -2.43 -3.48 9.11
N SER A 39 -1.11 -3.37 9.05
CA SER A 39 -0.41 -2.10 9.31
C SER A 39 -0.97 -1.00 8.39
N GLU A 40 -0.83 0.25 8.80
CA GLU A 40 -1.23 1.41 7.99
C GLU A 40 -0.63 1.36 6.59
N ASN A 41 0.68 1.09 6.50
CA ASN A 41 1.37 0.95 5.22
C ASN A 41 0.78 -0.14 4.33
N ALA A 42 0.44 -1.30 4.90
CA ALA A 42 -0.17 -2.37 4.12
C ALA A 42 -1.62 -2.08 3.76
N TYR A 43 -2.32 -1.26 4.54
CA TYR A 43 -3.65 -0.78 4.20
C TYR A 43 -3.59 0.18 2.99
N GLU A 44 -2.69 1.16 3.00
CA GLU A 44 -2.44 2.03 1.84
C GLU A 44 -1.94 1.22 0.62
N GLY A 45 -1.05 0.25 0.85
CA GLY A 45 -0.58 -0.71 -0.16
C GLY A 45 -1.71 -1.50 -0.82
N LYS A 46 -2.71 -1.92 -0.04
CA LYS A 46 -3.93 -2.57 -0.55
C LYS A 46 -4.72 -1.66 -1.47
N GLN A 47 -4.83 -0.38 -1.15
CA GLN A 47 -5.53 0.60 -2.00
C GLN A 47 -4.81 0.78 -3.35
N ILE A 48 -3.48 0.86 -3.32
CA ILE A 48 -2.64 0.92 -4.53
C ILE A 48 -2.82 -0.35 -5.38
N PHE A 49 -2.77 -1.53 -4.74
CA PHE A 49 -2.96 -2.82 -5.42
C PHE A 49 -4.34 -2.92 -6.08
N ASN A 50 -5.40 -2.56 -5.37
CA ASN A 50 -6.77 -2.62 -5.89
C ASN A 50 -6.97 -1.71 -7.10
N SER A 51 -6.37 -0.52 -7.07
CA SER A 51 -6.52 0.47 -8.14
C SER A 51 -5.73 0.13 -9.40
N ASN A 52 -4.58 -0.54 -9.27
CA ASN A 52 -3.59 -0.65 -10.35
C ASN A 52 -3.26 -2.09 -10.77
N CYS A 53 -3.38 -3.07 -9.87
CA CYS A 53 -2.81 -4.41 -10.04
C CYS A 53 -3.88 -5.51 -10.09
N ALA A 54 -4.99 -5.33 -9.36
CA ALA A 54 -6.02 -6.34 -9.15
C ALA A 54 -6.74 -6.79 -10.43
N ALA A 55 -6.67 -6.00 -11.51
CA ALA A 55 -7.20 -6.38 -12.82
C ALA A 55 -6.43 -7.56 -13.46
N CYS A 56 -5.15 -7.71 -13.14
CA CYS A 56 -4.28 -8.75 -13.70
C CYS A 56 -3.82 -9.77 -12.67
N HIS A 57 -3.67 -9.36 -11.41
CA HIS A 57 -3.05 -10.17 -10.37
C HIS A 57 -4.02 -10.46 -9.22
N LYS A 58 -3.85 -11.62 -8.61
CA LYS A 58 -4.37 -11.96 -7.28
C LYS A 58 -3.19 -12.21 -6.35
N LEU A 59 -3.43 -12.18 -5.04
CA LEU A 59 -2.37 -12.46 -4.07
C LEU A 59 -2.00 -13.94 -4.05
N ASP A 60 -3.00 -14.81 -3.98
CA ASP A 60 -2.87 -16.22 -3.60
C ASP A 60 -2.92 -17.23 -4.77
N LYS A 61 -3.43 -16.79 -5.93
CA LYS A 61 -3.57 -17.62 -7.13
C LYS A 61 -3.23 -16.88 -8.41
N ASP A 62 -2.91 -17.65 -9.44
CA ASP A 62 -2.61 -17.12 -10.76
C ASP A 62 -3.89 -16.64 -11.46
N MET A 63 -3.76 -15.62 -12.30
CA MET A 63 -4.82 -15.07 -13.15
C MET A 63 -4.20 -14.68 -14.50
N THR A 64 -4.33 -13.42 -14.94
CA THR A 64 -3.64 -12.91 -16.13
C THR A 64 -2.14 -12.82 -15.87
N GLY A 65 -1.77 -12.42 -14.65
CA GLY A 65 -0.42 -12.52 -14.11
C GLY A 65 -0.34 -13.51 -12.94
N PRO A 66 0.88 -13.82 -12.48
CA PRO A 66 1.09 -14.74 -11.37
C PRO A 66 0.57 -14.21 -10.03
N ALA A 67 0.35 -15.14 -9.10
CA ALA A 67 0.05 -14.87 -7.69
C ALA A 67 1.16 -14.02 -7.03
N LEU A 68 0.86 -12.78 -6.65
CA LEU A 68 1.91 -11.86 -6.17
C LEU A 68 2.50 -12.25 -4.82
N SER A 69 1.75 -12.86 -3.89
CA SER A 69 2.35 -13.29 -2.60
C SER A 69 3.40 -14.38 -2.79
N LYS A 70 3.17 -15.28 -3.76
CA LYS A 70 4.15 -16.32 -4.12
C LYS A 70 5.36 -15.75 -4.85
N LYS A 71 5.24 -14.62 -5.53
CA LYS A 71 6.36 -13.99 -6.25
C LYS A 71 7.12 -12.97 -5.40
N ALA A 72 6.45 -12.31 -4.46
CA ALA A 72 7.03 -11.28 -3.59
C ALA A 72 8.26 -11.80 -2.82
N LYS A 73 8.27 -13.08 -2.43
CA LYS A 73 9.41 -13.74 -1.78
C LYS A 73 10.73 -13.76 -2.55
N PHE A 74 10.72 -13.44 -3.85
CA PHE A 74 11.94 -13.35 -4.68
C PHE A 74 12.48 -11.92 -4.82
N TYR A 75 11.84 -10.96 -4.18
CA TYR A 75 12.22 -9.56 -4.20
C TYR A 75 12.49 -9.06 -2.78
N ASP A 76 13.33 -8.04 -2.68
CA ASP A 76 13.34 -7.10 -1.56
C ASP A 76 12.59 -5.82 -1.97
N SER A 77 12.37 -4.91 -1.03
CA SER A 77 11.61 -3.68 -1.30
C SER A 77 12.26 -2.77 -2.35
N ILE A 78 13.59 -2.80 -2.49
CA ILE A 78 14.36 -1.99 -3.44
C ILE A 78 14.30 -2.60 -4.83
N SER A 79 14.53 -3.91 -4.95
CA SER A 79 14.45 -4.63 -6.22
C SER A 79 13.00 -4.65 -6.75
N PHE A 80 12.00 -4.80 -5.88
CA PHE A 80 10.59 -4.63 -6.23
C PHE A 80 10.29 -3.22 -6.75
N SER A 81 10.69 -2.18 -6.01
CA SER A 81 10.45 -0.78 -6.41
C SER A 81 11.09 -0.46 -7.77
N SER A 82 12.22 -1.08 -8.10
CA SER A 82 12.87 -0.91 -9.40
C SER A 82 12.13 -1.62 -10.52
N PHE A 83 11.65 -2.84 -10.25
CA PHE A 83 10.90 -3.67 -11.18
C PHE A 83 9.57 -3.03 -11.59
N VAL A 84 8.76 -2.60 -10.62
CA VAL A 84 7.41 -2.05 -10.87
C VAL A 84 7.44 -0.72 -11.64
N LYS A 85 8.51 0.07 -11.48
CA LYS A 85 8.63 1.38 -12.14
C LYS A 85 9.14 1.30 -13.56
N GLN A 86 10.24 0.59 -13.82
CA GLN A 86 10.88 0.67 -15.14
C GLN A 86 11.86 -0.46 -15.46
N ASN A 87 12.57 -1.00 -14.46
CA ASN A 87 13.75 -1.83 -14.67
C ASN A 87 13.43 -3.31 -14.46
N ARG A 88 12.89 -3.95 -15.51
CA ARG A 88 12.80 -5.40 -15.58
C ARG A 88 14.20 -5.96 -15.84
N ARG A 89 15.04 -6.00 -14.79
CA ARG A 89 16.16 -6.96 -14.82
C ARG A 89 15.49 -8.32 -14.91
N VAL A 90 15.78 -9.04 -15.99
CA VAL A 90 15.22 -10.35 -16.30
C VAL A 90 15.35 -11.23 -15.06
N HIS A 91 14.27 -11.35 -14.30
CA HIS A 91 14.21 -12.37 -13.26
C HIS A 91 13.95 -13.69 -13.98
N PRO A 92 14.45 -14.85 -13.48
CA PRO A 92 14.18 -16.16 -14.09
C PRO A 92 12.68 -16.44 -14.32
N LEU A 93 11.81 -15.73 -13.60
CA LEU A 93 10.36 -15.77 -13.71
C LEU A 93 9.81 -15.09 -14.99
N ASP A 94 10.56 -14.17 -15.60
CA ASP A 94 10.16 -13.41 -16.80
C ASP A 94 10.11 -14.28 -18.06
N SER A 95 10.79 -15.43 -18.06
CA SER A 95 10.74 -16.40 -19.17
C SER A 95 9.39 -17.14 -19.25
N LEU A 96 8.66 -17.25 -18.12
CA LEU A 96 7.38 -17.97 -18.06
C LEU A 96 6.16 -17.09 -18.35
N TYR A 97 6.26 -15.78 -18.09
CA TYR A 97 5.20 -14.81 -18.33
C TYR A 97 5.73 -13.75 -19.29
N ASN A 98 5.40 -13.93 -20.57
CA ASN A 98 5.77 -13.00 -21.65
C ASN A 98 5.46 -11.56 -21.22
N SER A 99 6.49 -10.72 -21.28
CA SER A 99 6.69 -9.49 -20.50
C SER A 99 5.74 -8.32 -20.80
N ASN A 100 4.44 -8.52 -20.68
CA ASN A 100 3.39 -7.51 -20.91
C ASN A 100 2.93 -6.79 -19.64
N CYS A 101 3.64 -6.94 -18.51
CA CYS A 101 3.35 -6.19 -17.30
C CYS A 101 3.48 -4.68 -17.54
N VAL A 102 2.45 -3.92 -17.15
CA VAL A 102 2.42 -2.46 -17.26
C VAL A 102 3.43 -1.85 -16.29
N LYS A 103 4.06 -0.76 -16.71
CA LYS A 103 5.04 -0.01 -15.90
C LYS A 103 4.34 1.11 -15.15
N PHE A 104 4.80 1.38 -13.93
CA PHE A 104 4.28 2.45 -13.08
C PHE A 104 5.38 3.48 -12.77
N PRO A 105 5.86 4.26 -13.78
CA PRO A 105 6.98 5.18 -13.59
C PRO A 105 6.67 6.29 -12.57
N ASN A 106 5.39 6.63 -12.41
CA ASN A 106 4.93 7.68 -11.50
C ASN A 106 4.60 7.15 -10.08
N LEU A 107 4.78 5.86 -9.81
CA LEU A 107 4.60 5.34 -8.45
C LEU A 107 5.70 5.90 -7.56
N SER A 108 5.36 6.49 -6.41
CA SER A 108 6.36 7.00 -5.47
C SER A 108 7.18 5.84 -4.87
N LYS A 109 8.34 6.15 -4.26
CA LYS A 109 9.18 5.11 -3.63
C LYS A 109 8.46 4.55 -2.40
N GLU A 110 7.79 5.43 -1.67
CA GLU A 110 7.00 5.16 -0.47
C GLU A 110 5.80 4.26 -0.82
N ASP A 111 5.07 4.58 -1.88
CA ASP A 111 3.95 3.75 -2.37
C ASP A 111 4.42 2.39 -2.87
N SER A 112 5.62 2.32 -3.46
CA SER A 112 6.23 1.04 -3.85
C SER A 112 6.54 0.17 -2.63
N TYR A 113 7.01 0.77 -1.53
CA TYR A 113 7.25 0.07 -0.26
C TYR A 113 5.94 -0.40 0.39
N ARG A 114 4.93 0.47 0.47
CA ARG A 114 3.60 0.15 1.00
C ARG A 114 2.94 -0.98 0.22
N LEU A 115 3.03 -0.92 -1.12
CA LEU A 115 2.56 -1.98 -2.00
C LEU A 115 3.31 -3.29 -1.74
N PHE A 116 4.64 -3.25 -1.62
CA PHE A 116 5.45 -4.43 -1.32
C PHE A 116 5.06 -5.06 0.03
N GLU A 117 4.86 -4.24 1.06
CA GLU A 117 4.43 -4.70 2.39
C GLU A 117 3.06 -5.39 2.34
N TYR A 118 2.13 -4.90 1.50
CA TYR A 118 0.83 -5.53 1.31
C TYR A 118 0.92 -6.87 0.59
N ILE A 119 1.67 -6.96 -0.51
CA ILE A 119 1.73 -8.19 -1.33
C ILE A 119 2.63 -9.28 -0.75
N SER A 120 3.53 -8.94 0.19
CA SER A 120 4.49 -9.88 0.79
C SER A 120 3.96 -10.59 2.04
N LYS A 121 2.66 -10.49 2.31
CA LYS A 121 2.00 -11.15 3.44
C LYS A 121 1.82 -12.65 3.24
#